data_AF-A0A6L9UAB2-F1
#
_entry.id   AF-A0A6L9UAB2-F1
#
_cell.length_a   1.000
_cell.length_b   1.000
_cell.length_c   1.000
_cell.angle_alpha   90.00
_cell.angle_beta   90.00
_cell.angle_gamma   90.00
#
_symmetry.space_group_name_H-M   'P 1'
#
loop_
_entity.id
_entity.type
_entity.pdbx_description
1 polymer ?
#
loop_
_entity_poly.entity_id
_entity_poly.type
_entity_poly.pdbx_seq_one_letter_code
_entity_poly.pdbx_strand_id
1 'polypeptide(L)'
;MTAAPIAIPNILFLDLQTSGLYLRNESIDSNQQPWAPYIAAMQCNGGGQVINHFAAFIKPDGRMVKGGALEKHGIDHKLCGRVGIPESRALGILSDMLKVGPFESEMKVVTYGDMDKMVVASLFARFAVSLSKPSSAFDRLWLTRPMTTFIDLQKPYAQQICKLESEVSDATEYRWPRFGEAVEGILGRQPNEHRDSLQDILLLKEMYFDLARRGFFPEVNAA
;
A
#
# COMPACT_ATOMS: atom_id res chain seq x y z
N MET A 1 -28.81 -25.39 -8.35
CA MET A 1 -27.55 -24.64 -8.45
C MET A 1 -27.28 -24.00 -7.10
N THR A 2 -26.38 -24.56 -6.30
CA THR A 2 -25.91 -23.90 -5.08
C THR A 2 -25.05 -22.72 -5.49
N ALA A 3 -25.44 -21.50 -5.12
CA ALA A 3 -24.62 -20.31 -5.34
C ALA A 3 -23.22 -20.58 -4.78
N ALA A 4 -22.17 -20.32 -5.57
CA ALA A 4 -20.81 -20.39 -5.08
C ALA A 4 -20.73 -19.52 -3.81
N PRO A 5 -20.14 -20.01 -2.70
CA PRO A 5 -20.04 -19.22 -1.48
C PRO A 5 -19.35 -17.90 -1.81
N ILE A 6 -19.92 -16.80 -1.32
CA ILE A 6 -19.33 -15.46 -1.50
C ILE A 6 -17.93 -15.52 -0.88
N ALA A 7 -16.92 -15.32 -1.70
CA ALA A 7 -15.54 -15.27 -1.26
C ALA A 7 -15.36 -14.06 -0.32
N ILE A 8 -15.12 -14.33 0.96
CA ILE A 8 -14.92 -13.29 1.97
C ILE A 8 -13.55 -12.64 1.71
N PRO A 9 -13.48 -11.31 1.49
CA PRO A 9 -12.20 -10.62 1.38
C PRO A 9 -11.54 -10.53 2.75
N ASN A 10 -10.27 -10.94 2.84
CA ASN A 10 -9.47 -10.89 4.06
C ASN A 10 -8.04 -10.39 3.82
N ILE A 11 -7.71 -10.01 2.57
CA ILE A 11 -6.42 -9.43 2.20
C ILE A 11 -6.69 -8.16 1.37
N LEU A 12 -6.04 -7.06 1.73
CA LEU A 12 -6.02 -5.80 0.99
C LEU A 12 -4.58 -5.48 0.58
N PHE A 13 -4.29 -5.52 -0.71
CA PHE A 13 -3.05 -5.00 -1.27
C PHE A 13 -3.19 -3.49 -1.47
N LEU A 14 -2.16 -2.72 -1.10
CA LEU A 14 -2.10 -1.28 -1.25
C LEU A 14 -0.75 -0.90 -1.86
N ASP A 15 -0.80 0.00 -2.84
CA ASP A 15 0.38 0.67 -3.40
C ASP A 15 0.05 2.16 -3.61
N LEU A 16 0.98 3.02 -3.24
CA LEU A 16 0.87 4.46 -3.43
C LEU A 16 2.00 4.99 -4.30
N GLN A 17 1.66 5.91 -5.20
CA GLN A 17 2.64 6.86 -5.70
C GLN A 17 2.57 8.10 -4.84
N THR A 18 3.66 8.40 -4.15
CA THR A 18 3.73 9.50 -3.17
C THR A 18 4.44 10.72 -3.76
N SER A 19 4.11 11.91 -3.28
CA SER A 19 4.74 13.17 -3.69
C SER A 19 6.16 13.35 -3.11
N GLY A 20 6.66 12.38 -2.35
CA GLY A 20 7.91 12.45 -1.60
C GLY A 20 8.00 11.38 -0.50
N LEU A 21 9.12 11.39 0.22
CA LEU A 21 9.34 10.49 1.35
C LEU A 21 8.53 10.94 2.58
N TYR A 22 8.08 9.98 3.38
CA TYR A 22 7.47 10.27 4.68
C TYR A 22 8.49 10.91 5.63
N LEU A 23 8.10 12.00 6.29
CA LEU A 23 9.00 12.79 7.14
C LEU A 23 8.82 12.37 8.61
N ARG A 24 9.76 11.56 9.14
CA ARG A 24 9.66 10.99 10.49
C ARG A 24 9.67 12.02 11.63
N ASN A 25 10.28 13.19 11.39
CA ASN A 25 10.40 14.27 12.39
C ASN A 25 9.27 15.30 12.30
N GLU A 26 8.35 15.14 11.34
CA GLU A 26 7.19 16.00 11.17
C GLU A 26 5.96 15.38 11.84
N SER A 27 5.04 16.22 12.30
CA SER A 27 3.73 15.74 12.77
C SER A 27 3.01 14.97 11.66
N ILE A 28 2.21 13.97 12.02
CA ILE A 28 1.46 13.14 11.08
C ILE A 28 0.43 13.96 10.27
N ASP A 29 -0.08 15.05 10.84
CA ASP A 29 -1.02 15.98 10.21
C ASP A 29 -0.34 17.21 9.57
N SER A 30 1.00 17.27 9.57
CA SER A 30 1.74 18.37 8.93
C SER A 30 1.46 18.41 7.42
N ASN A 31 1.30 19.62 6.87
CA ASN A 31 1.21 19.84 5.43
C ASN A 31 2.53 19.57 4.69
N GLN A 32 3.64 19.39 5.43
CA GLN A 32 4.93 18.99 4.86
C GLN A 32 5.02 17.48 4.60
N GLN A 33 4.19 16.68 5.26
CA GLN A 33 4.11 15.25 4.96
C GLN A 33 3.69 15.06 3.50
N PRO A 34 4.18 14.00 2.83
CA PRO A 34 3.81 13.73 1.45
C PRO A 34 2.30 13.44 1.34
N TRP A 35 1.78 13.61 0.14
CA TRP A 35 0.46 13.15 -0.26
C TRP A 35 0.59 12.09 -1.35
N ALA A 36 -0.50 11.41 -1.68
CA ALA A 36 -0.51 10.35 -2.68
C ALA A 36 -1.22 10.82 -3.95
N PRO A 37 -0.50 11.31 -4.99
CA PRO A 37 -1.09 11.63 -6.29
C PRO A 37 -1.73 10.44 -7.01
N TYR A 38 -1.40 9.21 -6.64
CA TYR A 38 -2.07 8.00 -7.11
C TYR A 38 -2.20 6.98 -5.98
N ILE A 39 -3.37 6.38 -5.86
CA ILE A 39 -3.68 5.33 -4.89
C ILE A 39 -4.23 4.14 -5.66
N ALA A 40 -3.66 2.96 -5.44
CA ALA A 40 -4.24 1.71 -5.90
C ALA A 40 -4.48 0.79 -4.71
N ALA A 41 -5.59 0.06 -4.73
CA ALA A 41 -5.88 -0.97 -3.75
C ALA A 41 -6.63 -2.15 -4.38
N MET A 42 -6.38 -3.35 -3.87
CA MET A 42 -7.00 -4.59 -4.35
C MET A 42 -7.33 -5.52 -3.19
N GLN A 43 -8.60 -5.90 -3.08
CA GLN A 43 -9.06 -6.89 -2.13
C GLN A 43 -9.08 -8.29 -2.74
N CYS A 44 -8.56 -9.24 -1.99
CA CYS A 44 -8.62 -10.66 -2.31
C CYS A 44 -9.14 -11.48 -1.12
N ASN A 45 -9.63 -12.68 -1.42
CA ASN A 45 -9.78 -13.73 -0.42
C ASN A 45 -8.46 -14.48 -0.19
N GLY A 46 -8.46 -15.41 0.77
CA GLY A 46 -7.29 -16.24 1.08
C GLY A 46 -6.82 -17.17 -0.05
N GLY A 47 -7.66 -17.42 -1.05
CA GLY A 47 -7.31 -18.15 -2.27
C GLY A 47 -6.74 -17.27 -3.40
N GLY A 48 -6.61 -15.97 -3.17
CA GLY A 48 -6.11 -15.01 -4.16
C GLY A 48 -7.12 -14.62 -5.24
N GLN A 49 -8.40 -14.96 -5.08
CA GLN A 49 -9.47 -14.42 -5.92
C GLN A 49 -9.65 -12.95 -5.62
N VAL A 50 -9.56 -12.10 -6.65
CA VAL A 50 -9.81 -10.66 -6.54
C VAL A 50 -11.31 -10.43 -6.38
N ILE A 51 -11.69 -9.69 -5.33
CA ILE A 51 -13.08 -9.33 -5.02
C ILE A 51 -13.38 -7.91 -5.48
N ASN A 52 -12.53 -6.96 -5.06
CA ASN A 52 -12.65 -5.54 -5.41
C ASN A 52 -11.28 -4.99 -5.76
N HIS A 53 -11.23 -3.97 -6.60
CA HIS A 53 -10.03 -3.15 -6.78
C HIS A 53 -10.44 -1.73 -7.14
N PHE A 54 -9.60 -0.76 -6.81
CA PHE A 54 -9.67 0.57 -7.37
C PHE A 54 -8.27 1.12 -7.58
N ALA A 55 -8.14 2.00 -8.56
CA ALA A 55 -6.94 2.76 -8.78
C ALA A 55 -7.34 4.14 -9.29
N ALA A 56 -6.81 5.19 -8.67
CA ALA A 56 -7.23 6.55 -8.98
C ALA A 56 -6.10 7.55 -8.82
N PHE A 57 -6.02 8.46 -9.78
CA PHE A 57 -5.34 9.74 -9.58
C PHE A 57 -6.09 10.56 -8.54
N ILE A 58 -5.35 11.29 -7.71
CA ILE A 58 -5.89 12.16 -6.67
C ILE A 58 -5.70 13.62 -7.07
N LYS A 59 -6.73 14.44 -6.86
CA LYS A 59 -6.62 15.88 -7.15
C LYS A 59 -5.58 16.54 -6.25
N PRO A 60 -4.75 17.44 -6.81
CA PRO A 60 -3.75 18.14 -6.03
C PRO A 60 -4.34 19.11 -5.01
N ASP A 61 -5.54 19.66 -5.26
CA ASP A 61 -6.22 20.61 -4.36
C ASP A 61 -5.30 21.76 -3.87
N GLY A 62 -4.55 22.34 -4.82
CA GLY A 62 -3.58 23.42 -4.55
C GLY A 62 -2.18 22.95 -4.13
N ARG A 63 -1.96 21.64 -3.96
CA ARG A 63 -0.64 21.05 -3.68
C ARG A 63 0.16 20.86 -4.96
N MET A 64 1.45 21.14 -4.91
CA MET A 64 2.36 20.84 -6.02
C MET A 64 2.92 19.43 -5.89
N VAL A 65 2.99 18.69 -7.01
CA VAL A 65 3.80 17.47 -7.10
C VAL A 65 5.25 17.93 -7.25
N LYS A 66 6.12 17.60 -6.28
CA LYS A 66 7.56 17.90 -6.37
C LYS A 66 8.18 17.02 -7.47
N GLY A 67 9.23 17.51 -8.14
CA GLY A 67 9.82 16.89 -9.33
C GLY A 67 10.12 15.38 -9.22
N GLY A 68 10.55 14.90 -8.05
CA GLY A 68 10.86 13.48 -7.84
C GLY A 68 9.69 12.51 -8.09
N ALA A 69 8.44 12.92 -7.87
CA ALA A 69 7.27 12.09 -8.17
C ALA A 69 6.96 12.04 -9.68
N LEU A 70 7.19 13.15 -10.39
CA LEU A 70 7.08 13.18 -11.85
C LEU A 70 8.18 12.32 -12.50
N GLU A 71 9.43 12.45 -12.03
CA GLU A 71 10.57 11.70 -12.56
C GLU A 71 10.44 10.20 -12.31
N LYS A 72 10.01 9.80 -11.11
CA LYS A 72 9.94 8.38 -10.72
C LYS A 72 8.68 7.67 -11.22
N HIS A 73 7.55 8.38 -11.28
CA HIS A 73 6.24 7.77 -11.50
C HIS A 73 5.53 8.27 -12.76
N GLY A 74 6.09 9.27 -13.45
CA GLY A 74 5.44 9.89 -14.62
C GLY A 74 4.17 10.67 -14.29
N ILE A 75 3.91 10.94 -13.01
CA ILE A 75 2.68 11.58 -12.56
C ILE A 75 2.89 13.08 -12.42
N ASP A 76 2.28 13.84 -13.32
CA ASP A 76 2.26 15.30 -13.28
C ASP A 76 1.00 15.86 -12.60
N HIS A 77 1.14 17.01 -11.91
CA HIS A 77 0.05 17.76 -11.32
C HIS A 77 -1.07 18.10 -12.32
N LYS A 78 -0.74 18.33 -13.60
CA LYS A 78 -1.73 18.60 -14.66
C LYS A 78 -2.61 17.38 -14.94
N LEU A 79 -2.03 16.19 -14.94
CA LEU A 79 -2.78 14.94 -15.12
C LEU A 79 -3.70 14.73 -13.92
N CYS A 80 -3.16 14.78 -12.70
CA CYS A 80 -3.93 14.70 -11.45
C CYS A 80 -5.08 15.72 -11.39
N GLY A 81 -4.86 16.96 -11.84
CA GLY A 81 -5.91 17.98 -11.89
C GLY A 81 -7.04 17.65 -12.88
N ARG A 82 -6.73 16.99 -14.00
CA ARG A 82 -7.69 16.69 -15.07
C ARG A 82 -8.53 15.44 -14.77
N VAL A 83 -7.88 14.36 -14.33
CA VAL A 83 -8.53 13.04 -14.19
C VAL A 83 -8.68 12.60 -12.74
N GLY A 84 -8.07 13.33 -11.79
CA GLY A 84 -8.08 12.93 -10.39
C GLY A 84 -9.45 13.07 -9.72
N ILE A 85 -9.68 12.24 -8.72
CA ILE A 85 -10.82 12.35 -7.81
C ILE A 85 -10.40 13.08 -6.52
N PRO A 86 -11.35 13.70 -5.79
CA PRO A 86 -11.05 14.29 -4.49
C PRO A 86 -10.45 13.25 -3.52
N GLU A 87 -9.43 13.64 -2.76
CA GLU A 87 -8.73 12.77 -1.80
C GLU A 87 -9.69 12.13 -0.80
N SER A 88 -10.66 12.90 -0.30
CA SER A 88 -11.70 12.41 0.62
C SER A 88 -12.54 11.26 0.04
N ARG A 89 -12.77 11.23 -1.27
CA ARG A 89 -13.48 10.12 -1.92
C ARG A 89 -12.62 8.86 -1.98
N ALA A 90 -11.34 9.00 -2.31
CA ALA A 90 -10.41 7.87 -2.33
C ALA A 90 -10.23 7.27 -0.93
N LEU A 91 -10.08 8.11 0.11
CA LEU A 91 -10.03 7.68 1.51
C LEU A 91 -11.34 7.00 1.95
N GLY A 92 -12.48 7.49 1.48
CA GLY A 92 -13.79 6.84 1.70
C GLY A 92 -13.83 5.44 1.11
N ILE A 93 -13.47 5.28 -0.16
CA ILE A 93 -13.40 3.98 -0.84
C ILE A 93 -12.46 3.02 -0.10
N LEU A 94 -11.25 3.47 0.27
CA LEU A 94 -10.30 2.65 1.02
C LEU A 94 -10.86 2.24 2.40
N SER A 95 -11.52 3.16 3.10
CA SER A 95 -12.18 2.88 4.38
C SER A 95 -13.28 1.85 4.23
N ASP A 96 -14.05 1.91 3.15
CA ASP A 96 -15.13 0.96 2.88
C ASP A 96 -14.60 -0.42 2.52
N MET A 97 -13.52 -0.50 1.72
CA MET A 97 -12.80 -1.76 1.47
C MET A 97 -12.36 -2.42 2.78
N LEU A 98 -11.80 -1.67 3.73
CA LEU A 98 -11.37 -2.25 5.01
C LEU A 98 -12.52 -2.81 5.86
N LYS A 99 -13.74 -2.32 5.66
CA LYS A 99 -14.96 -2.73 6.39
C LYS A 99 -15.71 -3.88 5.72
N VAL A 100 -15.26 -4.37 4.57
CA VAL A 100 -15.86 -5.52 3.91
C VAL A 100 -15.41 -6.80 4.61
N GLY A 101 -16.36 -7.68 4.94
CA GLY A 101 -16.12 -8.95 5.63
C GLY A 101 -16.89 -9.06 6.94
N PRO A 102 -17.04 -10.27 7.51
CA PRO A 102 -17.61 -10.47 8.84
C PRO A 102 -16.85 -9.69 9.91
N PHE A 103 -17.54 -9.26 10.97
CA PHE A 103 -16.93 -8.51 12.09
C PHE A 103 -15.76 -9.23 12.77
N GLU A 104 -15.67 -10.56 12.64
CA GLU A 104 -14.67 -11.41 13.28
C GLU A 104 -13.54 -11.85 12.33
N SER A 105 -13.57 -11.46 11.06
CA SER A 105 -12.51 -11.82 10.12
C SER A 105 -11.33 -10.86 10.24
N GLU A 106 -10.13 -11.41 10.40
CA GLU A 106 -8.89 -10.64 10.32
C GLU A 106 -8.66 -10.12 8.89
N MET A 107 -8.32 -8.84 8.77
CA MET A 107 -7.91 -8.20 7.51
C MET A 107 -6.40 -8.05 7.47
N LYS A 108 -5.75 -8.59 6.43
CA LYS A 108 -4.32 -8.40 6.18
C LYS A 108 -4.12 -7.27 5.18
N VAL A 109 -3.48 -6.17 5.59
CA VAL A 109 -3.11 -5.07 4.69
C VAL A 109 -1.67 -5.26 4.25
N VAL A 110 -1.46 -5.55 2.97
CA VAL A 110 -0.16 -5.89 2.40
C VAL A 110 0.38 -4.73 1.58
N THR A 111 1.60 -4.31 1.87
CA THR A 111 2.36 -3.28 1.14
C THR A 111 3.77 -3.79 0.84
N TYR A 112 4.50 -3.10 -0.03
CA TYR A 112 5.94 -3.37 -0.24
C TYR A 112 6.84 -2.55 0.71
N GLY A 113 6.26 -1.86 1.69
CA GLY A 113 7.01 -1.04 2.61
C GLY A 113 6.09 -0.35 3.61
N ASP A 114 6.63 0.01 4.77
CA ASP A 114 5.87 0.74 5.79
C ASP A 114 5.48 2.18 5.37
N MET A 115 6.09 2.72 4.30
CA MET A 115 5.81 4.08 3.85
C MET A 115 4.34 4.28 3.46
N ASP A 116 3.75 3.35 2.72
CA ASP A 116 2.36 3.48 2.25
C ASP A 116 1.38 3.57 3.43
N LYS A 117 1.60 2.72 4.44
CA LYS A 117 0.85 2.76 5.69
C LYS A 117 0.93 4.12 6.36
N MET A 118 2.12 4.68 6.48
CA MET A 118 2.35 5.97 7.13
C MET A 118 1.77 7.14 6.34
N VAL A 119 1.86 7.10 5.00
CA VAL A 119 1.26 8.13 4.15
C VAL A 119 -0.27 8.09 4.23
N VAL A 120 -0.92 6.93 4.13
CA VAL A 120 -2.38 6.83 4.32
C VAL A 120 -2.81 7.35 5.69
N ALA A 121 -2.07 7.03 6.75
CA ALA A 121 -2.35 7.53 8.08
C ALA A 121 -2.29 9.06 8.14
N SER A 122 -1.28 9.66 7.50
CA SER A 122 -1.15 11.11 7.35
C SER A 122 -2.30 11.74 6.55
N LEU A 123 -2.77 11.09 5.47
CA LEU A 123 -3.94 11.54 4.71
C LEU A 123 -5.19 11.58 5.60
N PHE A 124 -5.46 10.53 6.37
CA PHE A 124 -6.59 10.49 7.31
C PHE A 124 -6.46 11.54 8.40
N ALA A 125 -5.27 11.75 8.96
CA ALA A 125 -5.01 12.74 9.99
C ALA A 125 -5.33 14.16 9.49
N ARG A 126 -4.86 14.53 8.29
CA ARG A 126 -5.19 15.82 7.67
C ARG A 126 -6.67 15.95 7.32
N PHE A 127 -7.29 14.86 6.86
CA PHE A 127 -8.73 14.85 6.61
C PHE A 127 -9.55 15.05 7.89
N ALA A 128 -9.09 14.55 9.04
CA ALA A 128 -9.75 14.85 10.31
C ALA A 128 -9.64 16.33 10.67
N VAL A 129 -8.46 16.93 10.53
CA VAL A 129 -8.23 18.36 10.79
C VAL A 129 -9.08 19.25 9.87
N SER A 130 -9.24 18.90 8.60
CA SER A 130 -10.10 19.66 7.67
C SER A 130 -11.59 19.63 8.04
N LEU A 131 -12.01 18.64 8.84
CA LEU A 131 -13.34 18.55 9.43
C LEU A 131 -13.42 19.14 10.85
N SER A 132 -12.40 19.89 11.28
CA SER A 132 -12.27 20.45 12.64
C SER A 132 -12.31 19.38 13.73
N LYS A 133 -11.77 18.19 13.45
CA LYS A 133 -11.60 17.09 14.41
C LYS A 133 -10.13 16.94 14.82
N PRO A 134 -9.83 16.31 15.97
CA PRO A 134 -8.46 15.90 16.29
C PRO A 134 -7.87 15.04 15.18
N SER A 135 -6.57 15.16 14.89
CA SER A 135 -5.90 14.37 13.85
C SER A 135 -6.00 12.85 14.06
N SER A 136 -6.19 12.41 15.31
CA SER A 136 -6.40 11.00 15.67
C SER A 136 -7.84 10.49 15.44
N ALA A 137 -8.78 11.33 14.99
CA ALA A 137 -10.21 10.97 14.91
C ALA A 137 -10.49 9.77 13.99
N PHE A 138 -9.59 9.46 13.07
CA PHE A 138 -9.71 8.33 12.13
C PHE A 138 -8.68 7.22 12.35
N ASP A 139 -7.91 7.24 13.45
CA ASP A 139 -6.90 6.20 13.73
C ASP A 139 -7.50 4.80 13.75
N ARG A 140 -8.70 4.65 14.32
CA ARG A 140 -9.42 3.36 14.39
C ARG A 140 -9.92 2.86 13.02
N LEU A 141 -9.87 3.68 11.97
CA LEU A 141 -10.16 3.26 10.60
C LEU A 141 -8.93 2.65 9.92
N TRP A 142 -7.71 2.98 10.38
CA TRP A 142 -6.46 2.63 9.73
C TRP A 142 -5.39 2.15 10.71
N LEU A 143 -4.75 3.06 11.45
CA LEU A 143 -3.60 2.78 12.33
C LEU A 143 -3.90 1.78 13.45
N THR A 144 -5.06 1.92 14.09
CA THR A 144 -5.46 1.11 15.27
C THR A 144 -6.73 0.33 14.99
N ARG A 145 -6.99 0.01 13.72
CA ARG A 145 -8.14 -0.78 13.31
C ARG A 145 -8.06 -2.17 13.97
N PRO A 146 -9.08 -2.60 14.74
CA PRO A 146 -9.10 -3.94 15.32
C PRO A 146 -9.05 -5.02 14.23
N MET A 147 -8.47 -6.18 14.56
CA MET A 147 -8.40 -7.34 13.67
C MET A 147 -7.76 -7.00 12.31
N THR A 148 -6.77 -6.09 12.30
CA THR A 148 -6.03 -5.72 11.10
C THR A 148 -4.55 -5.91 11.33
N THR A 149 -3.93 -6.69 10.44
CA THR A 149 -2.48 -6.96 10.46
C THR A 149 -1.85 -6.32 9.23
N PHE A 150 -0.87 -5.45 9.46
CA PHE A 150 -0.08 -4.84 8.39
C PHE A 150 1.11 -5.73 8.07
N ILE A 151 1.25 -6.10 6.79
CA ILE A 151 2.31 -6.95 6.29
C ILE A 151 3.14 -6.14 5.31
N ASP A 152 4.38 -5.86 5.70
CA ASP A 152 5.40 -5.27 4.83
C ASP A 152 6.20 -6.41 4.17
N LEU A 153 6.13 -6.53 2.84
CA LEU A 153 6.90 -7.56 2.13
C LEU A 153 8.39 -7.26 2.01
N GLN A 154 8.81 -6.00 2.11
CA GLN A 154 10.22 -5.63 1.98
C GLN A 154 11.04 -6.13 3.17
N LYS A 155 10.51 -5.98 4.39
CA LYS A 155 11.19 -6.43 5.62
C LYS A 155 10.26 -7.30 6.50
N PRO A 156 10.72 -8.51 6.93
CA PRO A 156 12.03 -9.11 6.68
C PRO A 156 12.10 -9.95 5.39
N TYR A 157 10.97 -10.19 4.71
CA TYR A 157 10.84 -11.27 3.72
C TYR A 157 11.71 -11.07 2.47
N ALA A 158 11.51 -9.98 1.74
CA ALA A 158 12.29 -9.74 0.53
C ALA A 158 13.78 -9.53 0.86
N GLN A 159 14.10 -8.83 1.96
CA GLN A 159 15.48 -8.66 2.43
C GLN A 159 16.20 -10.00 2.65
N GLN A 160 15.54 -10.98 3.29
CA GLN A 160 16.11 -12.31 3.56
C GLN A 160 16.28 -13.18 2.31
N ILE A 161 15.40 -13.02 1.32
CA ILE A 161 15.45 -13.78 0.06
C ILE A 161 16.49 -13.19 -0.90
N CYS A 162 16.46 -11.88 -1.11
CA CYS A 162 17.30 -11.23 -2.12
C CYS A 162 18.76 -11.09 -1.69
N LYS A 163 19.02 -10.93 -0.39
CA LYS A 163 20.37 -10.85 0.19
C LYS A 163 21.31 -9.88 -0.55
N LEU A 164 20.80 -8.71 -0.91
CA LEU A 164 21.55 -7.72 -1.67
C LEU A 164 22.59 -7.03 -0.78
N GLU A 165 23.83 -6.94 -1.26
CA GLU A 165 24.91 -6.27 -0.53
C GLU A 165 24.59 -4.80 -0.29
N SER A 166 24.97 -4.31 0.88
CA SER A 166 24.83 -2.90 1.22
C SER A 166 25.87 -2.06 0.48
N GLU A 167 25.47 -0.86 0.06
CA GLU A 167 26.39 0.14 -0.52
C GLU A 167 27.26 0.82 0.55
N VAL A 168 26.94 0.61 1.84
CA VAL A 168 27.71 1.14 2.98
C VAL A 168 28.75 0.10 3.39
N SER A 169 30.03 0.49 3.33
CA SER A 169 31.19 -0.40 3.53
C SER A 169 31.22 -1.15 4.86
N ASP A 170 30.61 -0.61 5.91
CA ASP A 170 30.61 -1.18 7.27
C ASP A 170 29.27 -1.81 7.68
N ALA A 171 28.33 -1.96 6.74
CA ALA A 171 27.03 -2.54 7.04
C ALA A 171 27.12 -4.07 7.17
N THR A 172 26.65 -4.59 8.31
CA THR A 172 26.56 -6.03 8.58
C THR A 172 25.26 -6.65 8.09
N GLU A 173 24.28 -5.83 7.69
CA GLU A 173 22.99 -6.27 7.17
C GLU A 173 22.89 -6.06 5.65
N TYR A 174 22.17 -6.96 4.97
CA TYR A 174 21.79 -6.77 3.57
C TYR A 174 20.92 -5.53 3.41
N ARG A 175 21.10 -4.78 2.31
CA ARG A 175 20.21 -3.66 2.00
C ARG A 175 18.82 -4.15 1.64
N TRP A 176 17.85 -3.25 1.76
CA TRP A 176 16.48 -3.55 1.36
C TRP A 176 16.38 -3.56 -0.16
N PRO A 177 15.78 -4.61 -0.76
CA PRO A 177 15.55 -4.63 -2.19
C PRO A 177 14.53 -3.56 -2.59
N ARG A 178 14.75 -2.94 -3.74
CA ARG A 178 13.73 -2.16 -4.45
C ARG A 178 12.66 -3.14 -4.98
N PHE A 179 11.46 -2.62 -5.25
CA PHE A 179 10.33 -3.45 -5.68
C PHE A 179 10.69 -4.37 -6.86
N GLY A 180 11.32 -3.83 -7.91
CA GLY A 180 11.73 -4.62 -9.07
C GLY A 180 12.74 -5.73 -8.74
N GLU A 181 13.70 -5.45 -7.86
CA GLU A 181 14.70 -6.42 -7.41
C GLU A 181 14.05 -7.55 -6.60
N ALA A 182 13.05 -7.25 -5.76
CA ALA A 182 12.31 -8.27 -5.05
C ALA A 182 11.39 -9.08 -5.95
N VAL A 183 10.77 -8.47 -6.95
CA VAL A 183 9.99 -9.21 -7.94
C VAL A 183 10.88 -10.21 -8.68
N GLU A 184 12.08 -9.79 -9.10
CA GLU A 184 13.05 -10.69 -9.72
C GLU A 184 13.51 -11.78 -8.73
N GLY A 185 13.92 -11.41 -7.51
CA GLY A 185 14.44 -12.36 -6.52
C GLY A 185 13.40 -13.35 -5.98
N ILE A 186 12.13 -12.94 -5.89
CA ILE A 186 11.04 -13.77 -5.38
C ILE A 186 10.37 -14.54 -6.51
N LEU A 187 9.94 -13.87 -7.58
CA LEU A 187 9.15 -14.50 -8.65
C LEU A 187 9.99 -15.01 -9.82
N GLY A 188 11.30 -14.72 -9.85
CA GLY A 188 12.21 -15.21 -10.89
C GLY A 188 12.00 -14.55 -12.26
N ARG A 189 11.34 -13.39 -12.31
CA ARG A 189 11.07 -12.67 -13.57
C ARG A 189 11.28 -11.18 -13.42
N GLN A 190 11.81 -10.56 -14.48
CA GLN A 190 11.93 -9.11 -14.55
C GLN A 190 10.56 -8.48 -14.80
N PRO A 191 10.15 -7.51 -13.98
CA PRO A 191 8.92 -6.78 -14.24
C PRO A 191 9.14 -5.72 -15.34
N ASN A 192 8.10 -5.40 -16.11
CA ASN A 192 8.17 -4.42 -17.21
C ASN A 192 8.74 -3.07 -16.74
N GLU A 193 9.47 -2.34 -17.58
CA GLU A 193 10.03 -1.03 -17.18
C GLU A 193 8.96 0.05 -16.96
N HIS A 194 7.87 0.00 -17.71
CA HIS A 194 6.75 0.95 -17.59
C HIS A 194 5.55 0.27 -16.93
N ARG A 195 5.39 0.48 -15.62
CA ARG A 195 4.28 -0.06 -14.83
C ARG A 195 3.53 1.06 -14.14
N ASP A 196 2.22 0.90 -14.07
CA ASP A 196 1.40 1.67 -13.16
C ASP A 196 1.23 0.91 -11.83
N SER A 197 0.68 1.60 -10.82
CA SER A 197 0.43 0.97 -9.51
C SER A 197 -0.52 -0.23 -9.56
N LEU A 198 -1.38 -0.36 -10.59
CA LEU A 198 -2.25 -1.53 -10.70
C LEU A 198 -1.43 -2.77 -11.09
N GLN A 199 -0.48 -2.62 -12.02
CA GLN A 199 0.48 -3.67 -12.36
C GLN A 199 1.40 -4.01 -11.18
N ASP A 200 1.88 -3.00 -10.44
CA ASP A 200 2.68 -3.23 -9.23
C ASP A 200 1.85 -3.95 -8.15
N ILE A 201 0.56 -3.66 -7.98
CA ILE A 201 -0.30 -4.42 -7.05
C ILE A 201 -0.48 -5.87 -7.47
N LEU A 202 -0.57 -6.17 -8.76
CA LEU A 202 -0.65 -7.56 -9.23
C LEU A 202 0.64 -8.32 -8.88
N LEU A 203 1.80 -7.70 -9.07
CA LEU A 203 3.08 -8.27 -8.68
C LEU A 203 3.22 -8.40 -7.15
N LEU A 204 2.74 -7.40 -6.40
CA LEU A 204 2.71 -7.43 -4.93
C LEU A 204 1.86 -8.60 -4.43
N LYS A 205 0.69 -8.81 -5.03
CA LYS A 205 -0.20 -9.94 -4.77
C LYS A 205 0.51 -11.26 -5.06
N GLU A 206 1.12 -11.40 -6.22
CA GLU A 206 1.84 -12.62 -6.57
C GLU A 206 3.00 -12.91 -5.60
N MET A 207 3.79 -11.90 -5.24
CA MET A 207 4.86 -12.04 -4.24
C MET A 207 4.29 -12.52 -2.90
N TYR A 208 3.20 -11.93 -2.42
CA TYR A 208 2.56 -12.37 -1.18
C TYR A 208 2.15 -13.84 -1.24
N PHE A 209 1.45 -14.28 -2.28
CA PHE A 209 1.00 -15.67 -2.39
C PHE A 209 2.16 -16.64 -2.63
N ASP A 210 3.25 -16.20 -3.25
CA ASP A 210 4.47 -17.01 -3.36
C ASP A 210 5.18 -17.18 -2.01
N LEU A 211 5.32 -16.10 -1.24
CA LEU A 211 5.84 -16.14 0.13
C LEU A 211 4.96 -17.00 1.06
N ALA A 212 3.64 -16.91 0.91
CA ALA A 212 2.70 -17.76 1.63
C ALA A 212 2.92 -19.25 1.32
N ARG A 213 3.04 -19.61 0.03
CA ARG A 213 3.34 -20.98 -0.41
C ARG A 213 4.69 -21.49 0.11
N ARG A 214 5.67 -20.60 0.30
CA ARG A 214 6.98 -20.92 0.91
C ARG A 214 6.94 -20.99 2.44
N GLY A 215 5.80 -20.72 3.08
CA GLY A 215 5.62 -20.83 4.53
C GLY A 215 6.11 -19.64 5.36
N PHE A 216 6.31 -18.46 4.74
CA PHE A 216 6.74 -17.25 5.46
C PHE A 216 5.65 -16.65 6.36
N PHE A 217 4.39 -17.02 6.15
CA PHE A 217 3.26 -16.61 6.96
C PHE A 217 2.67 -17.85 7.67
N PRO A 218 3.13 -18.20 8.88
CA PRO A 218 2.69 -19.42 9.58
C PRO A 218 1.17 -19.48 9.81
N GLU A 219 0.49 -18.33 9.80
CA GLU A 219 -0.97 -18.20 9.92
C GLU A 219 -1.75 -18.66 8.67
N VAL A 220 -1.11 -18.81 7.51
CA VAL A 220 -1.79 -19.16 6.24
C VAL A 220 -1.90 -20.67 6.04
N ASN A 221 -1.10 -21.48 6.74
CA ASN A 221 -1.06 -22.93 6.56
C ASN A 221 -1.96 -23.71 7.54
N ALA A 222 -2.75 -23.02 8.37
CA ALA A 222 -3.60 -23.62 9.40
C ALA A 222 -5.11 -23.52 9.11
N ALA A 223 -5.50 -23.04 7.92
CA ALA A 223 -6.89 -22.88 7.49
C ALA A 223 -7.24 -23.81 6.32
#